data_AF-A0A411AFB9-F1
#
_entry.id   AF-A0A411AFB9-F1
#
_cell.length_a   1.000
_cell.length_b   1.000
_cell.length_c   1.000
_cell.angle_alpha   90.00
_cell.angle_beta   90.00
_cell.angle_gamma   90.00
#
_symmetry.space_group_name_H-M   'P 1'
#
loop_
_entity.id
_entity.type
_entity.pdbx_description
1 polymer ?
#
loop_
_entity_poly.entity_id
_entity_poly.type
_entity_poly.pdbx_seq_one_letter_code
_entity_poly.pdbx_strand_id
1 'polypeptide(L)'
;MFSFLKDSAGVPQNDPKLQAHAEKVFGLVRDSAAQLRAKGEVVLTDATLGGVHIQKGVADPHFVVVKEALLQTIKEVVGNTWSDELSTAWEVAYDELASAIKKAMS
;
A
#
# COMPACT_ATOMS: atom_id res chain seq x y z
N MET A 1 -13.79 7.63 2.50
CA MET A 1 -13.90 6.42 3.35
C MET A 1 -13.89 5.20 2.45
N PHE A 2 -13.08 4.17 2.74
CA PHE A 2 -12.96 2.99 1.88
C PHE A 2 -14.33 2.38 1.58
N SER A 3 -14.58 1.99 0.33
CA SER A 3 -15.92 1.53 -0.08
C SER A 3 -16.40 0.26 0.63
N PHE A 4 -15.49 -0.50 1.24
CA PHE A 4 -15.81 -1.67 2.06
C PHE A 4 -16.12 -1.34 3.53
N LEU A 5 -15.83 -0.11 3.99
CA LEU A 5 -16.25 0.39 5.31
C LEU A 5 -17.60 1.11 5.25
N LYS A 6 -18.08 1.40 4.03
CA LYS A 6 -19.39 2.02 3.83
C LYS A 6 -20.46 1.06 4.36
N ASP A 7 -21.26 1.54 5.32
CA ASP A 7 -22.36 0.82 5.98
C ASP A 7 -21.94 -0.33 6.92
N SER A 8 -20.65 -0.43 7.29
CA SER A 8 -20.19 -1.42 8.26
C SER A 8 -20.28 -0.93 9.71
N ALA A 9 -20.73 -1.81 10.62
CA ALA A 9 -20.75 -1.54 12.07
C ALA A 9 -19.36 -1.61 12.74
N GLY A 10 -18.30 -1.86 11.96
CA GLY A 10 -16.91 -2.00 12.42
C GLY A 10 -15.97 -2.35 11.26
N VAL A 11 -14.75 -2.83 11.54
CA VAL A 11 -13.86 -3.37 10.49
C VAL A 11 -14.41 -4.72 10.03
N PRO A 12 -14.80 -4.89 8.75
CA PRO A 12 -15.31 -6.15 8.24
C PRO A 12 -14.27 -7.26 8.42
N GLN A 13 -14.65 -8.31 9.16
CA GLN A 13 -13.81 -9.49 9.30
C GLN A 13 -14.04 -10.41 8.10
N ASN A 14 -12.96 -10.94 7.52
CA ASN A 14 -13.01 -11.86 6.37
C ASN A 14 -13.74 -11.31 5.14
N ASP A 15 -13.77 -9.98 4.93
CA ASP A 15 -14.33 -9.40 3.72
C ASP A 15 -13.41 -9.69 2.52
N PRO A 16 -13.91 -10.37 1.46
CA PRO A 16 -13.08 -10.80 0.34
C PRO A 16 -12.55 -9.61 -0.49
N LYS A 17 -13.24 -8.46 -0.50
CA LYS A 17 -12.76 -7.27 -1.20
C LYS A 17 -11.63 -6.60 -0.43
N LEU A 18 -11.73 -6.56 0.90
CA LEU A 18 -10.66 -6.09 1.77
C LEU A 18 -9.42 -6.98 1.64
N GLN A 19 -9.57 -8.30 1.69
CA GLN A 19 -8.47 -9.25 1.51
C GLN A 19 -7.79 -9.09 0.15
N ALA A 20 -8.57 -9.06 -0.94
CA ALA A 20 -8.03 -8.87 -2.29
C ALA A 20 -7.33 -7.50 -2.45
N HIS A 21 -7.80 -6.45 -1.78
CA HIS A 21 -7.11 -5.16 -1.76
C HIS A 21 -5.80 -5.23 -0.98
N ALA A 22 -5.79 -5.87 0.19
CA ALA A 22 -4.58 -6.05 0.99
C ALA A 22 -3.52 -6.83 0.21
N GLU A 23 -3.88 -7.94 -0.43
CA GLU A 23 -2.96 -8.71 -1.28
C GLU A 23 -2.35 -7.85 -2.39
N LYS A 24 -3.15 -7.00 -3.06
CA LYS A 24 -2.65 -6.07 -4.07
C LYS A 24 -1.69 -5.05 -3.49
N VAL A 25 -1.98 -4.49 -2.31
CA VAL A 25 -1.09 -3.53 -1.65
C VAL A 25 0.26 -4.18 -1.32
N PHE A 26 0.27 -5.32 -0.63
CA PHE A 26 1.50 -6.02 -0.30
C PHE A 26 2.28 -6.46 -1.55
N GLY A 27 1.58 -6.98 -2.56
CA GLY A 27 2.17 -7.40 -3.83
C GLY A 27 2.84 -6.23 -4.56
N LEU A 28 2.14 -5.11 -4.72
CA LEU A 28 2.68 -3.93 -5.40
C LEU A 28 3.85 -3.30 -4.64
N VAL A 29 3.83 -3.27 -3.31
CA VAL A 29 4.96 -2.74 -2.53
C VAL A 29 6.21 -3.63 -2.68
N ARG A 30 6.03 -4.96 -2.63
CA ARG A 30 7.12 -5.91 -2.94
C ARG A 30 7.67 -5.67 -4.34
N ASP A 31 6.80 -5.49 -5.33
CA ASP A 31 7.21 -5.29 -6.72
C ASP A 31 7.93 -3.94 -6.88
N SER A 32 7.51 -2.89 -6.16
CA SER A 32 8.24 -1.62 -6.10
C SER A 32 9.64 -1.78 -5.52
N ALA A 33 9.80 -2.55 -4.44
CA ALA A 33 11.13 -2.86 -3.90
C ALA A 33 12.03 -3.56 -4.94
N ALA A 34 11.46 -4.51 -5.69
CA ALA A 34 12.16 -5.21 -6.76
C ALA A 34 12.54 -4.27 -7.92
N GLN A 35 11.63 -3.36 -8.30
CA GLN A 35 11.90 -2.34 -9.33
C GLN A 35 13.00 -1.38 -8.89
N LEU A 36 12.95 -0.86 -7.66
CA LEU A 36 14.00 0.00 -7.12
C LEU A 36 15.36 -0.68 -7.12
N ARG A 37 15.42 -1.95 -6.70
CA ARG A 37 16.66 -2.74 -6.74
C ARG A 37 17.20 -2.90 -8.16
N ALA A 38 16.33 -3.13 -9.15
CA ALA A 38 16.72 -3.46 -10.51
C ALA A 38 16.99 -2.23 -11.39
N LYS A 39 16.26 -1.14 -11.17
CA LYS A 39 16.16 0.01 -12.08
C LYS A 39 16.37 1.36 -11.40
N GLY A 40 16.28 1.43 -10.06
CA GLY A 40 16.39 2.68 -9.32
C GLY A 40 15.14 3.57 -9.35
N GLU A 41 14.04 3.10 -9.94
CA GLU A 41 12.77 3.83 -10.02
C GLU A 41 11.58 2.87 -9.95
N VAL A 42 10.41 3.40 -9.56
CA VAL A 42 9.13 2.69 -9.58
C VAL A 42 8.27 3.22 -10.72
N VAL A 43 7.86 2.32 -11.61
CA VAL A 43 6.93 2.61 -12.71
C VAL A 43 5.65 1.82 -12.50
N LEU A 44 4.50 2.49 -12.58
CA LEU A 44 3.21 1.83 -12.52
C LEU A 44 2.98 1.05 -13.82
N THR A 45 2.71 -0.25 -13.69
CA THR A 45 2.29 -1.09 -14.82
C THR A 45 0.80 -0.98 -15.11
N ASP A 46 0.00 -0.62 -14.12
CA ASP A 46 -1.44 -0.40 -14.22
C ASP A 46 -1.74 1.10 -14.21
N ALA A 47 -1.99 1.65 -15.40
CA ALA A 47 -2.34 3.06 -15.60
C ALA A 47 -3.69 3.45 -15.00
N THR A 48 -4.54 2.48 -14.61
CA THR A 48 -5.86 2.76 -14.03
C THR A 48 -5.81 3.10 -12.54
N LEU A 49 -4.68 2.80 -11.86
CA LEU A 49 -4.56 2.96 -10.41
C LEU A 49 -4.88 4.38 -9.94
N GLY A 50 -4.34 5.40 -10.59
CA GLY A 50 -4.61 6.79 -10.24
C GLY A 50 -6.10 7.13 -10.30
N GLY A 51 -6.75 6.84 -11.42
CA GLY A 51 -8.18 7.07 -11.61
C GLY A 51 -9.06 6.31 -10.60
N VAL A 52 -8.69 5.08 -10.24
CA VAL A 52 -9.40 4.31 -9.20
C VAL A 52 -9.24 4.97 -7.83
N HIS A 53 -8.05 5.46 -7.47
CA HIS A 53 -7.84 6.16 -6.19
C HIS A 53 -8.62 7.48 -6.12
N ILE A 54 -8.71 8.23 -7.22
CA ILE A 54 -9.58 9.42 -7.33
C ILE A 54 -11.04 9.03 -7.13
N GLN A 55 -11.53 8.02 -7.86
CA GLN A 55 -12.93 7.57 -7.79
C GLN A 55 -13.33 7.15 -6.36
N LYS A 56 -12.39 6.62 -5.58
CA LYS A 56 -12.61 6.20 -4.19
C LYS A 56 -12.41 7.32 -3.18
N GLY A 57 -12.07 8.53 -3.62
CA GLY A 57 -11.84 9.70 -2.76
C GLY A 57 -10.63 9.53 -1.85
N VAL A 58 -9.58 8.85 -2.34
CA VAL A 58 -8.32 8.73 -1.61
C VAL A 58 -7.61 10.07 -1.62
N ALA A 59 -7.06 10.44 -0.47
CA ALA A 59 -6.31 11.67 -0.24
C ALA A 59 -5.00 11.35 0.48
N ASP A 60 -4.05 12.28 0.47
CA ASP A 60 -2.71 12.09 1.05
C ASP A 60 -2.66 11.46 2.44
N PRO A 61 -3.50 11.86 3.42
CA PRO A 61 -3.48 11.25 4.75
C PRO A 61 -3.80 9.75 4.75
N HIS A 62 -4.57 9.26 3.77
CA HIS A 62 -4.89 7.83 3.68
C HIS A 62 -3.67 6.98 3.32
N PHE A 63 -2.73 7.51 2.52
CA PHE A 63 -1.48 6.81 2.22
C PHE A 63 -0.60 6.70 3.47
N VAL A 64 -0.57 7.74 4.30
CA VAL A 64 0.19 7.72 5.57
C VAL A 64 -0.34 6.63 6.50
N VAL A 65 -1.66 6.58 6.71
CA VAL A 65 -2.28 5.56 7.58
C VAL A 65 -2.05 4.13 7.04
N VAL A 66 -2.12 3.93 5.72
CA VAL A 66 -1.85 2.61 5.12
C VAL A 66 -0.38 2.21 5.28
N LYS A 67 0.57 3.15 5.15
CA LYS A 67 2.00 2.90 5.42
C LYS A 67 2.23 2.44 6.86
N GLU A 68 1.68 3.17 7.82
CA GLU A 68 1.80 2.84 9.25
C GLU A 68 1.25 1.44 9.54
N ALA A 69 0.04 1.14 9.06
CA ALA A 69 -0.59 -0.16 9.23
C ALA A 69 0.19 -1.29 8.54
N LEU A 70 0.73 -1.05 7.34
CA LEU A 70 1.57 -2.01 6.61
C LEU A 70 2.82 -2.38 7.43
N LEU A 71 3.55 -1.38 7.93
CA LEU A 71 4.77 -1.60 8.70
C LEU A 71 4.49 -2.30 10.03
N GLN A 72 3.42 -1.91 10.74
CA GLN A 72 2.99 -2.61 11.95
C GLN A 72 2.65 -4.08 11.68
N THR A 73 1.90 -4.35 10.60
CA THR A 73 1.54 -5.71 10.19
C THR A 73 2.77 -6.55 9.90
N ILE A 74 3.74 -6.02 9.15
CA ILE A 74 4.98 -6.74 8.83
C ILE A 74 5.75 -7.02 10.12
N LYS A 75 5.89 -6.02 11.01
CA LYS A 75 6.57 -6.18 12.30
C LYS A 75 5.97 -7.30 13.14
N GLU A 76 4.65 -7.38 13.22
CA GLU A 76 3.96 -8.44 13.93
C GLU A 76 4.23 -9.82 13.32
N VAL A 77 4.20 -9.93 11.99
CA VAL A 77 4.36 -11.22 11.28
C VAL A 77 5.80 -11.73 11.31
N VAL A 78 6.80 -10.85 11.16
CA VAL A 78 8.21 -11.27 11.14
C VAL A 78 8.81 -11.43 12.54
N GLY A 79 8.17 -10.85 13.57
CA GLY A 79 8.56 -10.98 14.97
C GLY A 79 10.04 -10.65 15.20
N ASN A 80 10.80 -11.63 15.66
CA ASN A 80 12.23 -11.47 16.00
C ASN A 80 13.14 -11.16 14.81
N THR A 81 12.65 -11.33 13.57
CA THR A 81 13.39 -10.96 12.35
C THR A 81 13.24 -9.47 12.00
N TRP A 82 12.42 -8.73 12.74
CA TRP A 82 12.27 -7.29 12.55
C TRP A 82 13.59 -6.56 12.81
N SER A 83 13.94 -5.62 11.92
CA SER A 83 15.08 -4.71 12.07
C SER A 83 14.75 -3.34 11.46
N ASP A 84 15.55 -2.34 11.81
CA ASP A 84 15.40 -0.98 11.26
C ASP A 84 15.67 -0.96 9.75
N GLU A 85 16.58 -1.81 9.26
CA GLU A 85 16.83 -1.98 7.83
C GLU A 85 15.62 -2.58 7.11
N LEU A 86 14.97 -3.59 7.70
CA LEU A 86 13.76 -4.18 7.13
C LEU A 86 12.62 -3.16 7.10
N SER A 87 12.42 -2.40 8.18
CA SER A 87 11.45 -1.31 8.25
C SER A 87 11.68 -0.29 7.13
N THR A 88 12.92 0.18 7.02
CA THR A 88 13.33 1.19 6.03
C THR A 88 13.11 0.69 4.61
N ALA A 89 13.43 -0.58 4.32
CA ALA A 89 13.24 -1.16 2.99
C ALA A 89 11.76 -1.17 2.56
N TRP A 90 10.86 -1.55 3.47
CA TRP A 90 9.41 -1.53 3.21
C TRP A 90 8.86 -0.11 3.11
N GLU A 91 9.34 0.80 3.95
CA GLU A 91 8.99 2.22 3.94
C GLU A 91 9.34 2.88 2.60
N VAL A 92 10.58 2.74 2.14
CA VAL A 92 11.04 3.32 0.87
C VAL A 92 10.26 2.74 -0.31
N ALA A 93 10.04 1.42 -0.33
CA ALA A 93 9.27 0.77 -1.39
C ALA A 93 7.80 1.26 -1.44
N TYR A 94 7.19 1.48 -0.28
CA TYR A 94 5.84 2.02 -0.18
C TYR A 94 5.79 3.48 -0.64
N ASP A 95 6.72 4.32 -0.19
CA ASP A 95 6.71 5.75 -0.48
C ASP A 95 6.88 6.03 -1.98
N GLU A 96 7.77 5.29 -2.65
CA GLU A 96 7.98 5.40 -4.10
C GLU A 96 6.75 4.92 -4.88
N LEU A 97 6.11 3.83 -4.44
CA LEU A 97 4.83 3.40 -5.01
C LEU A 97 3.74 4.46 -4.84
N ALA A 98 3.57 4.98 -3.63
CA ALA A 98 2.58 5.99 -3.31
C ALA A 98 2.82 7.27 -4.13
N SER A 99 4.08 7.70 -4.27
CA SER A 99 4.49 8.82 -5.11
C SER A 99 4.07 8.60 -6.57
N ALA A 100 4.32 7.40 -7.12
CA ALA A 100 3.92 7.06 -8.48
C ALA A 100 2.38 7.07 -8.66
N ILE A 101 1.62 6.53 -7.71
CA ILE A 101 0.14 6.56 -7.73
C ILE A 101 -0.38 7.99 -7.65
N LYS A 102 0.14 8.81 -6.72
CA LYS A 102 -0.26 10.21 -6.56
C LYS A 102 0.01 11.03 -7.81
N LYS A 103 1.14 10.81 -8.48
CA LYS A 103 1.41 11.43 -9.80
C LYS A 103 0.35 11.03 -10.83
N ALA A 104 -0.10 9.78 -10.83
CA ALA A 104 -1.17 9.31 -11.70
C ALA A 104 -2.59 9.72 -11.27
N MET A 105 -2.77 10.32 -10.08
CA MET A 105 -4.06 10.86 -9.61
C MET A 105 -4.33 12.29 -10.10
N SER A 106 -3.59 12.75 -11.11
CA SER A 106 -3.70 14.09 -11.71
C SER A 106 -4.63 14.14 -12.92
#